data_AF-A0A510DV37-F1
#
_entry.id   AF-A0A510DV37-F1
#
_cell.length_a   1.000
_cell.length_b   1.000
_cell.length_c   1.000
_cell.angle_alpha   90.00
_cell.angle_beta   90.00
_cell.angle_gamma   90.00
#
_symmetry.space_group_name_H-M   'P 1'
#
loop_
_entity.id
_entity.type
_entity.pdbx_description
1 polymer ?
#
loop_
_entity_poly.entity_id
_entity_poly.type
_entity_poly.pdbx_seq_one_letter_code
_entity_poly.pdbx_strand_id
1 'polypeptide(L)'
;MFGKRKVTLADVLTDIKIARNRVRIYKNRMKDRILKYNQMAERNFGRFTSISAEYMKEVDQLQRVVQFLDTLDILLEMAEIKIETIVYIGYIVNEAPAVIEALKELKKQMGGIPELSVMLEDIYSGFYASVEVPQEMKIRSTEEGKKVLEEAEKISESREEKLLS
;
A
#
# COMPACT_ATOMS: atom_id res chain seq x y z
N MET A 1 -5.48 16.57 32.67
CA MET A 1 -4.45 16.34 31.63
C MET A 1 -4.97 15.26 30.70
N PHE A 2 -5.30 15.59 29.45
CA PHE A 2 -5.73 14.60 28.48
C PHE A 2 -4.48 13.83 28.00
N GLY A 3 -4.37 12.56 28.38
CA GLY A 3 -3.29 11.68 27.91
C GLY A 3 -3.36 11.56 26.40
N LYS A 4 -2.23 11.79 25.70
CA LYS A 4 -2.13 11.55 24.26
C LYS A 4 -2.49 10.09 23.98
N ARG A 5 -3.55 9.87 23.20
CA ARG A 5 -3.94 8.54 22.72
C ARG A 5 -2.75 7.92 21.98
N LYS A 6 -2.42 6.66 22.30
CA LYS A 6 -1.36 5.91 21.64
C LYS A 6 -1.79 5.64 20.19
N VAL A 7 -0.99 6.07 19.22
CA VAL A 7 -1.23 5.85 17.79
C VAL A 7 -1.15 4.34 17.50
N THR A 8 -2.16 3.82 16.80
CA THR A 8 -2.25 2.41 16.41
C THR A 8 -1.90 2.21 14.93
N LEU A 9 -1.62 0.98 14.51
CA LEU A 9 -1.42 0.68 13.08
C LEU A 9 -2.67 0.97 12.23
N ALA A 10 -3.87 0.86 12.80
CA ALA A 10 -5.11 1.25 12.14
C ALA A 10 -5.20 2.75 11.89
N ASP A 11 -4.70 3.57 12.82
CA ASP A 11 -4.61 5.02 12.65
C ASP A 11 -3.62 5.36 11.52
N VAL A 12 -2.44 4.72 11.52
CA VAL A 12 -1.43 4.90 10.45
C VAL A 12 -1.97 4.49 9.08
N LEU A 13 -2.68 3.35 9.01
CA LEU A 13 -3.32 2.90 7.77
C LEU A 13 -4.35 3.93 7.26
N THR A 14 -5.13 4.50 8.17
CA THR A 14 -6.10 5.55 7.84
C THR A 14 -5.40 6.79 7.29
N ASP A 15 -4.31 7.23 7.93
CA ASP A 15 -3.53 8.37 7.48
C ASP A 15 -2.91 8.16 6.09
N ILE A 16 -2.42 6.94 5.80
CA ILE A 16 -1.91 6.57 4.47
C ILE A 16 -3.01 6.65 3.42
N LYS A 17 -4.21 6.09 3.70
CA LYS A 17 -5.35 6.17 2.77
C LYS A 17 -5.77 7.61 2.50
N ILE A 18 -5.77 8.46 3.53
CA ILE A 18 -6.03 9.90 3.39
C ILE A 18 -4.94 10.57 2.53
N ALA A 19 -3.67 10.25 2.77
CA ALA A 19 -2.55 10.79 2.00
C ALA A 19 -2.64 10.39 0.52
N ARG A 20 -2.94 9.13 0.20
CA ARG A 20 -3.16 8.66 -1.18
C ARG A 20 -4.26 9.44 -1.88
N ASN A 21 -5.40 9.63 -1.20
CA ASN A 21 -6.49 10.41 -1.78
C ASN A 21 -6.06 11.86 -2.08
N ARG A 22 -5.32 12.49 -1.16
CA ARG A 22 -4.77 13.85 -1.38
C ARG A 22 -3.81 13.89 -2.55
N VAL A 23 -2.89 12.93 -2.66
CA VAL A 23 -1.94 12.80 -3.79
C VAL A 23 -2.70 12.71 -5.11
N ARG A 24 -3.75 11.87 -5.20
CA ARG A 24 -4.58 11.73 -6.40
C ARG A 24 -5.30 13.04 -6.76
N ILE A 25 -5.86 13.75 -5.77
CA ILE A 25 -6.48 15.06 -5.99
C ILE A 25 -5.46 16.06 -6.54
N TYR A 26 -4.26 16.13 -5.95
CA TYR A 26 -3.21 17.03 -6.43
C TYR A 26 -2.76 16.67 -7.84
N LYS A 27 -2.56 15.38 -8.13
CA LYS A 27 -2.20 14.88 -9.45
C LYS A 27 -3.22 15.31 -10.52
N ASN A 28 -4.51 15.11 -10.25
CA ASN A 28 -5.57 15.51 -11.19
C ASN A 28 -5.56 17.01 -11.45
N ARG A 29 -5.36 17.84 -10.41
CA ARG A 29 -5.22 19.29 -10.58
C ARG A 29 -4.01 19.67 -11.44
N MET A 30 -2.89 18.95 -11.34
CA MET A 30 -1.72 19.20 -12.19
C MET A 30 -1.99 18.79 -13.63
N LYS A 31 -2.66 17.65 -13.87
CA LYS A 31 -3.09 17.22 -15.21
C LYS A 31 -4.05 18.22 -15.86
N ASP A 32 -5.00 18.77 -15.11
CA ASP A 32 -5.90 19.82 -15.59
C ASP A 32 -5.15 21.10 -15.99
N ARG A 33 -4.10 21.46 -15.23
CA ARG A 33 -3.24 22.61 -15.57
C ARG A 33 -2.40 22.35 -16.81
N ILE A 34 -1.83 21.16 -16.95
CA ILE A 34 -1.10 20.74 -18.16
C ILE A 34 -1.98 20.88 -19.39
N LEU A 35 -3.22 20.37 -19.33
CA LEU A 35 -4.18 20.47 -20.44
C LEU A 35 -4.42 21.94 -20.83
N LYS A 36 -4.62 22.82 -19.85
CA LYS A 36 -4.84 24.26 -20.09
C LYS A 36 -3.62 24.92 -20.73
N TYR A 37 -2.42 24.64 -20.24
CA TYR A 37 -1.21 25.23 -20.81
C TYR A 37 -0.89 24.71 -22.21
N ASN A 38 -1.14 23.43 -22.49
CA ASN A 38 -1.06 22.90 -23.86
C ASN A 38 -2.00 23.64 -24.80
N GLN A 39 -3.27 23.81 -24.43
CA GLN A 39 -4.25 24.57 -25.22
C GLN A 39 -3.82 26.03 -25.43
N MET A 40 -3.22 26.66 -24.41
CA MET A 40 -2.71 28.03 -24.52
C MET A 40 -1.48 28.10 -25.44
N ALA A 41 -0.57 27.13 -25.37
CA ALA A 41 0.59 27.05 -26.26
C ALA A 41 0.14 26.92 -27.72
N GLU A 42 -0.74 25.97 -28.02
CA GLU A 42 -1.28 25.73 -29.37
C GLU A 42 -1.95 26.98 -29.95
N ARG A 43 -2.76 27.70 -29.15
CA ARG A 43 -3.43 28.93 -29.60
C ARG A 43 -2.48 30.09 -29.91
N ASN A 44 -1.32 30.13 -29.26
CA ASN A 44 -0.31 31.17 -29.46
C ASN A 44 0.77 30.76 -30.48
N PHE A 45 0.73 29.52 -30.95
CA PHE A 45 1.67 28.99 -31.93
C PHE A 45 1.62 29.81 -33.23
N GLY A 46 2.79 30.20 -33.74
CA GLY A 46 2.94 31.00 -34.98
C GLY A 46 2.64 32.50 -34.86
N ARG A 47 1.89 32.96 -33.83
CA ARG A 47 1.61 34.39 -33.61
C ARG A 47 2.44 35.00 -32.49
N PHE A 48 2.59 34.27 -31.39
CA PHE A 48 3.35 34.70 -30.22
C PHE A 48 4.25 33.55 -29.74
N THR A 49 5.28 33.25 -30.52
CA THR A 49 6.16 32.09 -30.31
C THR A 49 6.84 32.08 -28.94
N SER A 50 7.23 33.24 -28.43
CA SER A 50 7.84 33.35 -27.08
C SER A 50 6.86 32.93 -25.97
N ILE A 51 5.60 33.38 -26.07
CA ILE A 51 4.55 33.04 -25.11
C ILE A 51 4.20 31.54 -25.18
N SER A 52 4.12 30.99 -26.40
CA SER A 52 3.91 29.55 -26.60
C SER A 52 5.03 28.71 -25.97
N ALA A 53 6.29 29.14 -26.11
CA ALA A 53 7.43 28.44 -25.52
C ALA A 53 7.42 28.49 -23.98
N GLU A 54 6.98 29.61 -23.39
CA GLU A 54 6.83 29.74 -21.95
C GLU A 54 5.78 28.76 -21.38
N TYR A 55 4.62 28.66 -22.03
CA TYR A 55 3.61 27.66 -21.63
C TYR A 55 4.11 26.23 -21.74
N MET A 56 4.95 25.93 -22.75
CA MET A 56 5.50 24.59 -22.89
C MET A 56 6.51 24.24 -21.79
N LYS A 57 7.30 25.22 -21.36
CA LYS A 57 8.19 25.05 -20.20
C LYS A 57 7.41 24.75 -18.92
N GLU A 58 6.27 25.41 -18.70
CA GLU A 58 5.39 25.13 -17.57
C GLU A 58 4.78 23.71 -17.63
N VAL A 59 4.41 23.25 -18.83
CA VAL A 59 3.94 21.88 -19.05
C VAL A 59 5.00 20.86 -18.66
N ASP A 60 6.25 21.01 -19.11
CA ASP A 60 7.35 20.11 -18.76
C ASP A 60 7.60 20.05 -17.25
N GLN A 61 7.49 21.19 -16.56
CA GLN A 61 7.63 21.23 -15.10
C GLN A 61 6.49 20.48 -14.40
N LEU A 62 5.25 20.70 -14.82
CA LEU A 62 4.10 20.03 -14.25
C LEU A 62 4.10 18.53 -14.55
N GLN A 63 4.60 18.09 -15.71
CA GLN A 63 4.76 16.67 -16.03
C GLN A 63 5.72 15.97 -15.06
N ARG A 64 6.87 16.59 -14.76
CA ARG A 64 7.79 16.08 -13.72
C ARG A 64 7.13 15.98 -12.35
N VAL A 65 6.29 16.95 -11.99
CA VAL A 65 5.52 16.90 -10.74
C VAL A 65 4.50 15.76 -10.75
N VAL A 66 3.82 15.52 -11.87
CA VAL A 66 2.89 14.40 -12.02
C VAL A 66 3.60 13.07 -11.85
N GLN A 67 4.76 12.87 -12.48
CA GLN A 67 5.58 11.66 -12.34
C GLN A 67 5.99 11.42 -10.88
N PHE A 68 6.46 12.45 -10.19
CA PHE A 68 6.75 12.37 -8.75
C PHE A 68 5.52 11.94 -7.93
N LEU A 69 4.35 12.51 -8.21
CA LEU A 69 3.11 12.17 -7.52
C LEU A 69 2.64 10.74 -7.82
N ASP A 70 2.92 10.21 -9.01
CA ASP A 70 2.63 8.82 -9.37
C ASP A 70 3.52 7.85 -8.58
N THR A 71 4.84 8.09 -8.53
CA THR A 71 5.76 7.30 -7.68
C THR A 71 5.35 7.35 -6.20
N LEU A 72 4.94 8.52 -5.69
CA LEU A 72 4.47 8.67 -4.32
C LEU A 72 3.17 7.89 -4.04
N ASP A 73 2.19 7.89 -4.95
CA ASP A 73 0.96 7.10 -4.79
C ASP A 73 1.27 5.60 -4.73
N ILE A 74 2.24 5.12 -5.51
CA ILE A 74 2.68 3.72 -5.50
C ILE A 74 3.38 3.37 -4.20
N LEU A 75 4.28 4.21 -3.69
CA LEU A 75 4.93 3.97 -2.39
C LEU A 75 3.91 3.90 -1.25
N LEU A 76 2.93 4.79 -1.25
CA LEU A 76 1.86 4.77 -0.26
C LEU A 76 0.96 3.54 -0.42
N GLU A 77 0.69 3.09 -1.64
CA GLU A 77 -0.01 1.82 -1.93
C GLU A 77 0.73 0.62 -1.37
N MET A 78 2.04 0.53 -1.61
CA MET A 78 2.87 -0.54 -1.07
C MET A 78 2.84 -0.53 0.46
N ALA A 79 2.95 0.65 1.09
CA ALA A 79 2.87 0.79 2.53
C ALA A 79 1.51 0.36 3.09
N GLU A 80 0.40 0.76 2.45
CA GLU A 80 -0.96 0.35 2.80
C GLU A 80 -1.10 -1.17 2.83
N ILE A 81 -0.71 -1.84 1.73
CA ILE A 81 -0.79 -3.31 1.60
C ILE A 81 0.02 -4.00 2.70
N LYS A 82 1.25 -3.52 2.97
CA LYS A 82 2.12 -4.11 4.00
C LYS A 82 1.53 -3.94 5.39
N ILE A 83 0.98 -2.77 5.72
CA ILE A 83 0.35 -2.54 7.03
C ILE A 83 -0.92 -3.38 7.19
N GLU A 84 -1.76 -3.48 6.18
CA GLU A 84 -2.93 -4.37 6.19
C GLU A 84 -2.51 -5.83 6.42
N THR A 85 -1.45 -6.27 5.76
CA THR A 85 -0.90 -7.62 5.95
C THR A 85 -0.44 -7.84 7.39
N ILE A 86 0.27 -6.88 7.99
CA ILE A 86 0.71 -6.97 9.40
C ILE A 86 -0.50 -7.04 10.34
N VAL A 87 -1.53 -6.24 10.09
CA VAL A 87 -2.77 -6.26 10.88
C VAL A 87 -3.46 -7.62 10.77
N TYR A 88 -3.57 -8.20 9.57
CA TYR A 88 -4.14 -9.53 9.37
C TYR A 88 -3.31 -10.64 10.04
N ILE A 89 -1.99 -10.59 9.95
CA ILE A 89 -1.12 -11.52 10.69
C ILE A 89 -1.38 -11.39 12.19
N GLY A 90 -1.50 -10.16 12.69
CA GLY A 90 -1.87 -9.91 14.08
C GLY A 90 -3.19 -10.58 14.48
N TYR A 91 -4.23 -10.47 13.66
CA TYR A 91 -5.50 -11.17 13.90
C TYR A 91 -5.33 -12.69 13.89
N ILE A 92 -4.62 -13.24 12.89
CA ILE A 92 -4.38 -14.69 12.80
C ILE A 92 -3.65 -15.20 14.04
N VAL A 93 -2.54 -14.56 14.43
CA VAL A 93 -1.73 -14.99 15.57
C VAL A 93 -2.49 -14.89 16.90
N ASN A 94 -3.37 -13.89 17.07
CA ASN A 94 -4.08 -13.68 18.34
C ASN A 94 -5.42 -14.43 18.42
N GLU A 95 -6.11 -14.64 17.30
CA GLU A 95 -7.48 -15.20 17.29
C GLU A 95 -7.52 -16.67 16.86
N ALA A 96 -6.69 -17.10 15.90
CA ALA A 96 -6.69 -18.48 15.42
C ALA A 96 -6.37 -19.52 16.52
N PRO A 97 -5.46 -19.28 17.49
CA PRO A 97 -5.23 -20.22 18.58
C PRO A 97 -6.49 -20.53 19.39
N ALA A 98 -7.40 -19.56 19.58
CA ALA A 98 -8.65 -19.79 20.30
C ALA A 98 -9.57 -20.77 19.56
N VAL A 99 -9.63 -20.67 18.23
CA VAL A 99 -10.39 -21.60 17.38
C VAL A 99 -9.77 -23.00 17.42
N ILE A 100 -8.44 -23.09 17.39
CA ILE A 100 -7.72 -24.36 17.44
C ILE A 100 -7.85 -25.04 18.81
N GLU A 101 -7.82 -24.28 19.90
CA GLU A 101 -8.12 -24.79 21.25
C GLU A 101 -9.59 -25.23 21.37
N ALA A 102 -10.54 -24.56 20.70
CA ALA A 102 -11.92 -25.02 20.65
C ALA A 102 -12.06 -26.38 19.94
N LEU A 103 -11.27 -26.67 18.90
CA LEU A 103 -11.21 -28.00 18.26
C LEU A 103 -10.71 -29.08 19.23
N LYS A 104 -9.72 -28.74 20.07
CA LYS A 104 -9.21 -29.64 21.12
C LYS A 104 -10.25 -29.91 22.20
N GLU A 105 -11.04 -28.90 22.57
CA GLU A 105 -12.13 -29.08 23.52
C GLU A 105 -13.26 -29.93 22.93
N LEU A 106 -13.61 -29.73 21.66
CA LEU A 106 -14.57 -30.57 20.94
C LEU A 106 -14.14 -32.04 20.92
N LYS A 107 -12.85 -32.31 20.67
CA LYS A 107 -12.29 -33.68 20.72
C LYS A 107 -12.56 -34.36 22.07
N LYS A 108 -12.47 -33.63 23.20
CA LYS A 108 -12.76 -34.20 24.53
C LYS A 108 -14.23 -34.59 24.70
N GLN A 109 -15.14 -33.87 24.03
CA GLN A 109 -16.59 -34.10 24.11
C GLN A 109 -17.07 -35.23 23.19
N MET A 110 -16.32 -35.56 22.13
CA MET A 110 -16.72 -36.52 21.09
C MET A 110 -16.72 -38.00 21.51
N GLY A 111 -16.48 -38.32 22.78
CA GLY A 111 -16.81 -39.62 23.35
C GLY A 111 -16.14 -40.84 22.67
N GLY A 112 -14.96 -40.67 22.07
CA GLY A 112 -14.13 -41.78 21.64
C GLY A 112 -14.27 -42.26 20.19
N ILE A 113 -14.78 -41.43 19.25
CA ILE A 113 -14.68 -41.74 17.80
C ILE A 113 -13.22 -41.61 17.36
N PRO A 114 -12.48 -42.71 17.14
CA PRO A 114 -11.02 -42.66 16.99
C PRO A 114 -10.56 -41.91 15.74
N GLU A 115 -11.23 -42.12 14.60
CA GLU A 115 -10.87 -41.51 13.32
C GLU A 115 -10.97 -39.97 13.38
N LEU A 116 -12.03 -39.46 13.99
CA LEU A 116 -12.24 -38.01 14.15
C LEU A 116 -11.27 -37.42 15.18
N SER A 117 -10.93 -38.18 16.22
CA SER A 117 -9.95 -37.80 17.23
C SER A 117 -8.53 -37.64 16.66
N VAL A 118 -8.14 -38.52 15.73
CA VAL A 118 -6.86 -38.44 15.00
C VAL A 118 -6.86 -37.26 14.03
N MET A 119 -7.91 -37.11 13.23
CA MET A 119 -8.04 -35.98 12.30
C MET A 119 -7.92 -34.62 13.00
N LEU A 120 -8.58 -34.46 14.17
CA LEU A 120 -8.49 -33.21 14.94
C LEU A 120 -7.11 -32.99 15.55
N GLU A 121 -6.41 -34.06 15.96
CA GLU A 121 -5.04 -33.97 16.47
C GLU A 121 -4.05 -33.55 15.38
N ASP A 122 -4.22 -34.06 14.16
CA ASP A 122 -3.39 -33.71 13.00
C ASP A 122 -3.58 -32.23 12.63
N ILE A 123 -4.81 -31.72 12.66
CA ILE A 123 -5.12 -30.30 12.43
C ILE A 123 -4.50 -29.43 13.52
N TYR A 124 -4.66 -29.81 14.79
CA TYR A 124 -4.08 -29.10 15.93
C TYR A 124 -2.55 -29.04 15.81
N SER A 125 -1.90 -30.19 15.64
CA SER A 125 -0.45 -30.30 15.57
C SER A 125 0.12 -29.60 14.34
N GLY A 126 -0.54 -29.73 13.19
CA GLY A 126 -0.16 -29.06 11.95
C GLY A 126 -0.24 -27.54 12.07
N PHE A 127 -1.26 -27.01 12.75
CA PHE A 127 -1.36 -25.57 13.02
C PHE A 127 -0.18 -25.07 13.86
N TYR A 128 0.10 -25.68 15.01
CA TYR A 128 1.20 -25.21 15.87
C TYR A 128 2.59 -25.44 15.28
N ALA A 129 2.76 -26.47 14.44
CA ALA A 129 4.03 -26.72 13.74
C ALA A 129 4.28 -25.74 12.58
N SER A 130 3.24 -25.12 12.03
CA SER A 130 3.34 -24.26 10.84
C SER A 130 3.34 -22.76 11.15
N VAL A 131 2.81 -22.35 12.29
CA VAL A 131 2.72 -20.94 12.67
C VAL A 131 4.02 -20.48 13.34
N GLU A 132 4.88 -19.82 12.56
CA GLU A 132 6.01 -19.05 13.10
C GLU A 132 5.52 -17.65 13.51
N VAL A 133 5.47 -17.37 14.81
CA VAL A 133 5.18 -16.03 15.31
C VAL A 133 6.48 -15.21 15.30
N PRO A 134 6.59 -14.12 14.50
CA PRO A 134 7.81 -13.32 14.48
C PRO A 134 8.03 -12.66 15.84
N GLN A 135 9.15 -12.95 16.50
CA GLN A 135 9.41 -12.45 17.85
C GLN A 135 9.79 -10.96 17.90
N GLU A 136 10.37 -10.39 16.83
CA GLU A 136 10.69 -8.95 16.77
C GLU A 136 10.72 -8.43 15.32
N MET A 137 9.98 -7.36 15.02
CA MET A 137 10.14 -6.59 13.78
C MET A 137 11.30 -5.59 13.93
N LYS A 138 12.43 -5.86 13.26
CA LYS A 138 13.53 -4.90 13.17
C LYS A 138 13.34 -3.98 11.96
N ILE A 139 13.45 -2.67 12.18
CA ILE A 139 13.51 -1.69 11.08
C ILE A 139 14.82 -1.92 10.32
N ARG A 140 14.72 -2.17 9.02
CA ARG A 140 15.86 -2.50 8.16
C ARG A 140 16.54 -1.26 7.57
N SER A 141 17.70 -1.46 6.95
CA SER A 141 18.62 -0.40 6.51
C SER A 141 18.13 0.45 5.34
N THR A 142 18.78 1.60 5.12
CA THR A 142 18.51 2.56 4.03
C THR A 142 18.70 2.00 2.62
N GLU A 143 19.55 0.99 2.41
CA GLU A 143 19.74 0.35 1.10
C GLU A 143 18.53 -0.44 0.63
N GLU A 144 17.80 -1.08 1.55
CA GLU A 144 16.54 -1.73 1.20
C GLU A 144 15.45 -0.71 0.84
N GLY A 145 15.46 0.46 1.50
CA GLY A 145 14.58 1.57 1.17
C GLY A 145 14.77 2.09 -0.26
N LYS A 146 16.02 2.17 -0.73
CA LYS A 146 16.31 2.56 -2.13
C LYS A 146 15.74 1.58 -3.14
N LYS A 147 15.85 0.28 -2.88
CA LYS A 147 15.28 -0.75 -3.78
C LYS A 147 13.77 -0.64 -3.90
N VAL A 148 13.09 -0.34 -2.79
CA VAL A 148 11.63 -0.11 -2.79
C VAL A 148 11.26 1.14 -3.59
N LEU A 149 12.06 2.20 -3.50
CA LEU A 149 11.87 3.40 -4.32
C LEU A 149 12.06 3.10 -5.82
N GLU A 150 13.15 2.42 -6.19
CA GLU A 150 13.40 2.01 -7.58
C GLU A 150 12.28 1.11 -8.14
N GLU A 151 11.73 0.22 -7.31
CA GLU A 151 10.58 -0.61 -7.70
C GLU A 151 9.33 0.25 -7.94
N ALA A 152 9.07 1.22 -7.07
CA ALA A 152 7.93 2.12 -7.24
C ALA A 152 8.05 2.98 -8.51
N GLU A 153 9.25 3.48 -8.83
CA GLU A 153 9.53 4.22 -10.06
C GLU A 153 9.26 3.35 -11.30
N LYS A 154 9.77 2.11 -11.34
CA LYS A 154 9.52 1.17 -12.44
C LYS A 154 8.03 0.84 -12.61
N ILE A 155 7.31 0.66 -11.51
CA ILE A 155 5.85 0.42 -11.57
C ILE A 155 5.15 1.65 -12.14
N SER A 156 5.58 2.85 -11.74
CA SER A 156 5.02 4.12 -12.24
C SER A 156 5.15 4.20 -13.76
N GLU A 157 6.36 4.01 -14.27
CA GLU A 157 6.66 4.03 -15.71
C GLU A 157 5.82 3.00 -16.47
N SER A 158 5.75 1.75 -15.97
CA SER A 158 4.97 0.69 -16.61
C SER A 158 3.46 0.96 -16.65
N ARG A 159 2.91 1.69 -15.65
CA ARG A 159 1.49 2.08 -15.62
C ARG A 159 1.21 3.18 -16.62
N GLU A 160 2.15 4.09 -16.81
CA GLU A 160 2.06 5.16 -17.80
C GLU A 160 2.07 4.58 -19.23
N GLU A 161 2.97 3.64 -19.53
CA GLU A 161 3.04 2.97 -20.84
C GLU A 161 1.73 2.25 -21.19
N LYS A 162 1.13 1.52 -20.24
CA LYS A 162 -0.14 0.81 -20.44
C LYS A 162 -1.35 1.73 -20.68
N LEU A 163 -1.28 2.99 -20.26
CA LEU A 163 -2.36 3.97 -20.51
C LEU A 163 -2.25 4.60 -21.90
N LEU A 164 -1.09 4.47 -22.57
CA LEU A 164 -0.81 5.03 -23.89
C LEU A 164 -0.89 3.99 -25.03
N SER A 165 -0.96 2.70 -24.70
CA SER A 165 -1.17 1.56 -25.62
C SER A 165 -2.65 1.23 -25.81
#